data_AF-A0A2G8T7F6-F1
#
_entry.id   AF-A0A2G8T7F6-F1
#
_cell.length_a   1.000
_cell.length_b   1.000
_cell.length_c   1.000
_cell.angle_alpha   90.00
_cell.angle_beta   90.00
_cell.angle_gamma   90.00
#
_symmetry.space_group_name_H-M   'P 1'
#
loop_
_entity.id
_entity.type
_entity.pdbx_description
1 polymer ?
#
loop_
_entity_poly.entity_id
_entity_poly.type
_entity_poly.pdbx_seq_one_letter_code
_entity_poly.pdbx_strand_id
1 'polypeptide(L)'
;MSLLTNVTSAAVSGIWKAAAIGILVASVASSAYLGYNWHMAALDRDQARTELAVERTISAQYQLAIREQNRAVESLAKQKAEAEARGQAAQQIAAANGRRFDGALERIKGAKATTCDEAMPAVNAILEAIK
;
A
#
# COMPACT_ATOMS: atom_id res chain seq x y z
N MET A 1 -16.41 -39.36 84.16
CA MET A 1 -16.18 -38.52 82.96
C MET A 1 -17.19 -37.39 82.97
N SER A 2 -16.72 -36.15 83.04
CA SER A 2 -17.54 -34.99 83.37
C SER A 2 -18.33 -34.48 82.17
N LEU A 3 -19.55 -34.00 82.40
CA LEU A 3 -20.35 -33.25 81.42
C LEU A 3 -19.55 -32.10 80.78
N LEU A 4 -18.66 -31.48 81.54
CA LEU A 4 -17.76 -30.42 81.06
C LEU A 4 -16.82 -30.93 79.96
N THR A 5 -16.25 -32.13 80.08
CA THR A 5 -15.37 -32.70 79.05
C THR A 5 -16.11 -33.05 77.75
N ASN A 6 -17.39 -33.41 77.84
CA ASN A 6 -18.23 -33.71 76.67
C ASN A 6 -18.73 -32.43 75.97
N VAL A 7 -19.00 -31.37 76.72
CA VAL A 7 -19.39 -30.07 76.15
C VAL A 7 -18.21 -29.39 75.45
N THR A 8 -17.01 -29.47 76.02
CA THR A 8 -15.80 -28.92 75.39
C THR A 8 -15.42 -29.68 74.12
N SER A 9 -15.54 -31.00 74.09
CA SER A 9 -15.23 -31.79 72.88
C SER A 9 -16.27 -31.57 71.77
N ALA A 10 -17.56 -31.44 72.12
CA ALA A 10 -18.61 -31.08 71.18
C ALA A 10 -18.40 -29.69 70.57
N ALA A 11 -18.04 -28.69 71.38
CA ALA A 11 -17.74 -27.33 70.91
C ALA A 11 -16.53 -27.28 69.96
N VAL A 12 -15.44 -27.97 70.30
CA VAL A 12 -14.24 -28.07 69.44
C VAL A 12 -14.57 -28.76 68.11
N SER A 13 -15.43 -29.80 68.13
CA SER A 13 -15.89 -30.47 66.91
C SER A 13 -16.76 -29.56 66.02
N GLY A 14 -17.57 -28.67 66.63
CA GLY A 14 -18.42 -27.72 65.93
C GLY A 14 -17.62 -26.62 65.24
N ILE A 15 -16.61 -26.07 65.92
CA ILE A 15 -15.71 -25.04 65.38
C ILE A 15 -14.95 -25.57 64.16
N TRP A 16 -14.42 -26.79 64.24
CA TRP A 16 -13.73 -27.42 63.11
C TRP A 16 -14.62 -27.62 61.89
N LYS A 17 -15.89 -28.02 62.10
CA LYS A 17 -16.86 -28.16 61.01
C LYS A 17 -17.18 -26.81 60.37
N ALA A 18 -17.41 -25.77 61.17
CA ALA A 18 -17.65 -24.43 60.67
C ALA A 18 -16.46 -23.88 59.87
N ALA A 19 -15.24 -24.07 60.39
CA ALA A 19 -14.02 -23.68 59.70
C ALA A 19 -13.83 -24.44 58.38
N ALA A 20 -14.06 -25.76 58.37
CA ALA A 20 -13.97 -26.58 57.16
C ALA A 20 -14.98 -26.15 56.08
N ILE A 21 -16.23 -25.85 56.48
CA ILE A 21 -17.25 -25.32 55.57
C ILE A 21 -16.81 -23.95 55.02
N GLY A 22 -16.29 -23.07 55.88
CA GLY A 22 -15.78 -21.77 55.46
C GLY A 22 -14.68 -21.88 54.41
N ILE A 23 -13.71 -22.77 54.63
CA ILE A 23 -12.62 -23.04 53.68
C ILE A 23 -13.16 -23.62 52.37
N LEU A 24 -14.12 -24.54 52.43
CA LEU A 24 -14.74 -25.11 51.25
C LEU A 24 -15.44 -24.03 50.41
N VAL A 25 -16.25 -23.18 51.04
CA VAL A 25 -16.94 -22.08 50.37
C VAL A 25 -15.94 -21.11 49.73
N ALA A 26 -14.91 -20.71 50.47
CA ALA A 26 -13.86 -19.83 49.95
C ALA A 26 -13.15 -20.47 48.74
N SER A 27 -12.82 -21.76 48.84
CA SER A 27 -12.11 -22.49 47.78
C SER A 27 -12.97 -22.63 46.52
N VAL A 28 -14.26 -22.92 46.66
CA VAL A 28 -15.21 -22.98 45.54
C VAL A 28 -15.37 -21.60 44.90
N ALA A 29 -15.53 -20.54 45.69
CA ALA A 29 -15.65 -19.18 45.19
C ALA A 29 -14.40 -18.73 44.43
N SER A 30 -13.21 -18.97 44.98
CA SER A 30 -11.94 -18.65 44.32
C SER A 30 -11.74 -19.45 43.03
N SER A 31 -12.06 -20.74 43.03
CA SER A 31 -11.94 -21.59 41.84
C SER A 31 -12.89 -21.14 40.74
N ALA A 32 -14.14 -20.82 41.08
CA ALA A 32 -15.11 -20.29 40.14
C ALA A 32 -14.68 -18.93 39.56
N TYR A 33 -14.19 -18.03 40.41
CA TYR A 33 -13.71 -16.71 39.98
C TYR A 33 -12.49 -16.83 39.04
N LEU A 34 -11.48 -17.62 39.42
CA LEU A 34 -10.28 -17.82 38.59
C LEU A 34 -10.62 -18.54 37.28
N GLY A 35 -11.47 -19.56 37.33
CA GLY A 35 -11.93 -20.30 36.15
C GLY A 35 -12.69 -19.41 35.17
N TYR A 36 -13.59 -18.55 35.68
CA TYR A 36 -14.32 -17.59 34.85
C TYR A 36 -13.38 -16.58 34.18
N ASN A 37 -12.47 -15.95 34.95
CA ASN A 37 -11.53 -14.99 34.38
C ASN A 37 -10.57 -15.63 33.38
N TRP A 38 -10.13 -16.87 33.63
CA TRP A 38 -9.33 -17.62 32.68
C TRP A 38 -10.08 -17.89 31.38
N HIS A 39 -11.35 -18.27 31.48
CA HIS A 39 -12.20 -18.49 30.31
C HIS A 39 -12.38 -17.21 29.49
N MET A 40 -12.68 -16.08 30.15
CA MET A 40 -12.80 -14.78 29.47
C MET A 40 -11.50 -14.36 28.80
N ALA A 41 -10.36 -14.49 29.49
CA ALA A 41 -9.06 -14.19 28.91
C ALA A 41 -8.72 -15.09 27.70
N ALA A 42 -9.17 -16.34 27.70
CA ALA A 42 -9.01 -17.23 26.56
C ALA A 42 -9.87 -16.78 25.36
N LEU A 43 -11.11 -16.35 25.60
CA LEU A 43 -11.98 -15.80 24.56
C LEU A 43 -11.40 -14.52 23.94
N ASP A 44 -10.95 -13.58 24.76
CA ASP A 44 -10.32 -12.34 24.28
C ASP A 44 -9.07 -12.63 23.45
N ARG A 45 -8.25 -13.59 23.90
CA ARG A 45 -7.06 -14.03 23.18
C ARG A 45 -7.41 -14.62 21.81
N ASP A 46 -8.44 -15.44 21.73
CA ASP A 46 -8.84 -16.09 20.47
C ASP A 46 -9.48 -15.09 19.50
N GLN A 47 -10.24 -14.11 20.01
CA GLN A 47 -10.71 -12.98 19.23
C GLN A 47 -9.53 -12.16 18.67
N ALA A 48 -8.59 -11.74 19.53
CA ALA A 48 -7.42 -10.96 19.12
C ALA A 48 -6.55 -11.70 18.08
N ARG A 49 -6.44 -13.02 18.18
CA ARG A 49 -5.75 -13.86 17.17
C ARG A 49 -6.47 -13.87 15.83
N THR A 50 -7.80 -13.90 15.86
CA THR A 50 -8.62 -13.86 14.65
C THR A 50 -8.48 -12.51 13.96
N GLU A 51 -8.57 -11.42 14.71
CA GLU A 51 -8.36 -10.05 14.22
C GLU A 51 -6.94 -9.88 13.63
N LEU A 52 -5.92 -10.36 14.34
CA LEU A 52 -4.54 -10.33 13.85
C LEU A 52 -4.34 -11.12 12.54
N ALA A 53 -5.02 -12.26 12.38
CA ALA A 53 -4.96 -13.03 11.13
C ALA A 53 -5.61 -12.28 9.96
N VAL A 54 -6.72 -11.59 10.21
CA VAL A 54 -7.39 -10.73 9.23
C VAL A 54 -6.48 -9.56 8.83
N GLU A 55 -5.92 -8.84 9.80
CA GLU A 55 -5.01 -7.72 9.55
C GLU A 55 -3.77 -8.13 8.75
N ARG A 56 -3.15 -9.27 9.09
CA ARG A 56 -2.01 -9.81 8.35
C ARG A 56 -2.36 -10.12 6.90
N THR A 57 -3.56 -10.65 6.66
CA THR A 57 -4.04 -10.95 5.31
C THR A 57 -4.23 -9.66 4.51
N ILE A 58 -4.87 -8.65 5.10
CA ILE A 58 -5.06 -7.34 4.47
C ILE A 58 -3.70 -6.67 4.20
N SER A 59 -2.78 -6.70 5.16
CA SER A 59 -1.43 -6.15 4.99
C SER A 59 -0.67 -6.85 3.86
N ALA A 60 -0.80 -8.16 3.71
CA ALA A 60 -0.19 -8.89 2.61
C ALA A 60 -0.76 -8.47 1.26
N GLN A 61 -2.07 -8.25 1.17
CA GLN A 61 -2.73 -7.75 -0.04
C GLN A 61 -2.23 -6.34 -0.41
N TYR A 62 -2.11 -5.43 0.56
CA TYR A 62 -1.56 -4.10 0.31
C TYR A 62 -0.11 -4.14 -0.18
N GLN A 63 0.73 -5.00 0.41
CA GLN A 63 2.11 -5.16 -0.05
C GLN A 63 2.19 -5.67 -1.50
N LEU A 64 1.30 -6.60 -1.88
CA LEU A 64 1.18 -7.06 -3.26
C LEU A 64 0.74 -5.94 -4.21
N ALA A 65 -0.29 -5.18 -3.83
CA ALA A 65 -0.80 -4.06 -4.62
C ALA A 65 0.26 -2.97 -4.82
N ILE A 66 0.99 -2.60 -3.76
CA ILE A 66 2.09 -1.62 -3.83
C ILE A 66 3.20 -2.12 -4.76
N ARG A 67 3.57 -3.41 -4.66
CA ARG A 67 4.59 -3.98 -5.54
C ARG A 67 4.17 -3.91 -7.00
N GLU A 68 2.90 -4.17 -7.31
CA GLU A 68 2.39 -4.10 -8.67
C GLU A 68 2.30 -2.67 -9.18
N GLN A 69 1.82 -1.74 -8.35
CA GLN A 69 1.82 -0.31 -8.68
C GLN A 69 3.24 0.20 -8.99
N ASN A 70 4.22 -0.18 -8.17
CA ASN A 70 5.61 0.22 -8.39
C ASN A 70 6.17 -0.32 -9.71
N ARG A 71 5.85 -1.56 -10.09
CA ARG A 71 6.24 -2.13 -11.39
C ARG A 71 5.58 -1.38 -12.55
N ALA A 72 4.30 -1.04 -12.43
CA ALA A 72 3.58 -0.27 -13.45
C ALA A 72 4.19 1.13 -13.62
N VAL A 73 4.54 1.80 -12.52
CA VAL A 73 5.21 3.10 -12.53
C VAL A 73 6.60 3.00 -13.16
N GLU A 74 7.37 1.96 -12.84
CA GLU A 74 8.70 1.76 -13.45
C GLU A 74 8.59 1.53 -14.96
N SER A 75 7.63 0.71 -15.40
CA SER A 75 7.35 0.49 -16.83
C SER A 75 6.93 1.78 -17.53
N LEU A 76 6.03 2.56 -16.91
CA LEU A 76 5.60 3.85 -17.44
C LEU A 76 6.75 4.85 -17.55
N ALA A 77 7.65 4.88 -16.56
CA ALA A 77 8.82 5.75 -16.58
C ALA A 77 9.76 5.41 -17.76
N LYS A 78 10.00 4.11 -18.03
CA LYS A 78 10.79 3.66 -19.18
C LYS A 78 10.15 4.07 -20.51
N GLN A 79 8.85 3.79 -20.67
CA GLN A 79 8.11 4.17 -21.88
C GLN A 79 8.09 5.68 -22.11
N LYS A 80 7.96 6.47 -21.03
CA LYS A 80 8.02 7.93 -21.09
C LYS A 80 9.40 8.40 -21.55
N ALA A 81 10.49 7.85 -21.00
CA ALA A 81 11.84 8.21 -21.42
C ALA A 81 12.09 7.90 -22.91
N GLU A 82 11.62 6.74 -23.39
CA GLU A 82 11.70 6.39 -24.82
C GLU A 82 10.86 7.32 -25.71
N ALA A 83 9.67 7.70 -25.26
CA ALA A 83 8.83 8.67 -25.97
C ALA A 83 9.47 10.07 -26.00
N GLU A 84 10.06 10.52 -24.90
CA GLU A 84 10.79 11.79 -24.82
C GLU A 84 12.01 11.80 -25.73
N ALA A 85 12.80 10.71 -25.78
CA ALA A 85 13.93 10.58 -26.69
C ALA A 85 13.49 10.68 -28.16
N ARG A 86 12.40 9.98 -28.53
CA ARG A 86 11.80 10.09 -29.87
C ARG A 86 11.30 11.51 -30.17
N GLY A 87 10.66 12.16 -29.20
CA GLY A 87 10.19 13.53 -29.31
C GLY A 87 11.34 14.53 -29.54
N GLN A 88 12.43 14.40 -28.78
CA GLN A 88 13.62 15.23 -28.94
C GLN A 88 14.27 15.01 -30.31
N ALA A 89 14.40 13.76 -30.76
CA ALA A 89 14.91 13.46 -32.09
C ALA A 89 14.04 14.10 -33.19
N ALA A 90 12.72 14.00 -33.08
CA ALA A 90 11.78 14.64 -34.01
C ALA A 90 11.91 16.18 -34.00
N GLN A 91 12.08 16.80 -32.82
CA GLN A 91 12.31 18.24 -32.70
C GLN A 91 13.63 18.68 -33.35
N GLN A 92 14.71 17.90 -33.17
CA GLN A 92 16.00 18.19 -33.81
C GLN A 92 15.89 18.11 -35.35
N ILE A 93 15.22 17.09 -35.87
CA ILE A 93 14.95 16.95 -37.31
C ILE A 93 14.10 18.13 -37.81
N ALA A 94 13.03 18.47 -37.09
CA ALA A 94 12.16 19.60 -37.44
C ALA A 94 12.93 20.93 -37.45
N ALA A 95 13.79 21.18 -36.46
CA ALA A 95 14.63 22.37 -36.41
C ALA A 95 15.67 22.41 -37.53
N ALA A 96 16.28 21.28 -37.88
CA ALA A 96 17.20 21.19 -39.01
C ALA A 96 16.49 21.46 -40.34
N ASN A 97 15.32 20.87 -40.54
CA ASN A 97 14.50 21.11 -41.74
C ASN A 97 14.04 22.58 -41.79
N GLY A 98 13.55 23.14 -40.68
CA GLY A 98 13.18 24.55 -40.60
C GLY A 98 14.31 25.48 -41.06
N ARG A 99 15.54 25.26 -40.59
CA ARG A 99 16.71 26.03 -41.06
C ARG A 99 16.99 25.86 -42.56
N ARG A 100 16.81 24.66 -43.12
CA ARG A 100 16.98 24.41 -44.57
C ARG A 100 15.94 25.18 -45.38
N PHE A 101 14.69 25.17 -44.90
CA PHE A 101 13.57 25.92 -45.48
C PHE A 101 13.79 27.44 -45.41
N ASP A 102 14.14 27.97 -44.24
CA ASP A 102 14.40 29.40 -44.05
C ASP A 102 15.55 29.88 -44.96
N GLY A 103 16.61 29.06 -45.10
CA GLY A 103 17.70 29.32 -46.02
C GLY A 103 17.28 29.32 -47.50
N ALA A 104 16.34 28.45 -47.89
CA ALA A 104 15.78 28.46 -49.23
C ALA A 104 14.90 29.70 -49.48
N LEU A 105 14.10 30.11 -48.49
CA LEU A 105 13.28 31.34 -48.54
C LEU A 105 14.13 32.60 -48.67
N GLU A 106 15.25 32.70 -47.95
CA GLU A 106 16.19 33.81 -48.09
C GLU A 106 16.78 33.91 -49.51
N ARG A 107 17.14 32.79 -50.14
CA ARG A 107 17.70 32.77 -51.52
C ARG A 107 16.73 33.29 -52.57
N ILE A 108 15.43 33.16 -52.35
CA ILE A 108 14.38 33.54 -53.31
C ILE A 108 13.70 34.88 -52.96
N LYS A 109 14.07 35.51 -51.84
CA LYS A 109 13.43 36.73 -51.30
C LYS A 109 13.43 37.93 -52.26
N GLY A 110 14.34 37.94 -53.25
CA GLY A 110 14.43 38.94 -54.30
C GLY A 110 13.92 38.50 -55.68
N ALA A 111 13.47 37.25 -55.83
CA ALA A 111 13.00 36.73 -57.10
C ALA A 111 11.62 37.31 -57.44
N LYS A 112 11.56 38.19 -58.46
CA LYS A 112 10.31 38.64 -59.08
C LYS A 112 10.14 37.93 -60.41
N ALA A 113 9.16 37.04 -60.48
CA ALA A 113 8.76 36.37 -61.71
C ALA A 113 7.48 37.01 -62.24
N THR A 114 7.45 37.27 -63.54
CA THR A 114 6.27 37.77 -64.26
C THR A 114 5.60 36.69 -65.11
N THR A 115 6.27 35.55 -65.28
CA THR A 115 5.78 34.36 -65.98
C THR A 115 6.07 33.08 -65.18
N CYS A 116 5.37 31.98 -65.48
CA CYS A 116 5.57 30.70 -64.78
C CYS A 116 6.98 30.12 -64.97
N ASP A 117 7.58 30.32 -66.15
CA ASP A 117 8.92 29.81 -66.46
C ASP A 117 10.00 30.52 -65.62
N GLU A 118 9.81 31.80 -65.31
CA GLU A 118 10.66 32.57 -64.40
C GLU A 118 10.50 32.17 -62.93
N ALA A 119 9.32 31.66 -62.53
CA ALA A 119 9.03 31.26 -61.17
C ALA A 119 9.54 29.83 -60.84
N MET A 120 9.65 28.96 -61.84
CA MET A 120 10.02 27.55 -61.66
C MET A 120 11.34 27.32 -60.91
N PRO A 121 12.44 28.07 -61.16
CA PRO A 121 13.68 27.87 -60.41
C PRO A 121 13.53 28.11 -58.90
N ALA A 122 12.74 29.11 -58.51
CA ALA A 122 12.46 29.40 -57.11
C ALA A 122 11.60 28.30 -56.47
N VAL A 123 10.60 27.78 -57.19
CA VAL A 123 9.78 26.65 -56.75
C VAL A 123 10.61 25.38 -56.58
N ASN A 124 11.50 25.07 -57.52
CA ASN A 124 12.41 23.93 -57.40
C ASN A 124 13.34 24.06 -56.18
N ALA A 125 13.88 25.25 -55.92
CA ALA A 125 14.73 25.49 -54.75
C ALA A 125 13.98 25.28 -53.42
N ILE A 126 12.69 25.64 -53.35
CA ILE A 126 11.84 25.33 -52.20
C ILE A 126 11.60 23.81 -52.12
N LEU A 127 11.21 23.16 -53.22
CA LEU A 127 10.91 21.73 -53.27
C LEU A 127 12.12 20.85 -52.89
N GLU A 128 13.33 21.24 -53.28
CA GLU A 128 14.57 20.58 -52.86
C GLU A 128 14.86 20.75 -51.37
N ALA A 129 14.43 21.84 -50.75
CA ALA A 129 14.58 22.06 -49.31
C ALA A 129 13.58 21.25 -48.46
N ILE A 130 12.46 20.81 -49.05
CA ILE A 130 11.42 19.97 -48.41
C ILE A 130 11.80 18.48 -48.41
N LYS A 131 12.57 18.04 -49.41
CA LYS A 131 13.02 16.65 -49.56
C LYS A 131 14.16 16.29 -48.59
#